data_AF-A0A9D8JTU1-F1
#
_entry.id   AF-A0A9D8JTU1-F1
#
_cell.length_a   1.000
_cell.length_b   1.000
_cell.length_c   1.000
_cell.angle_alpha   90.00
_cell.angle_beta   90.00
_cell.angle_gamma   90.00
#
_symmetry.space_group_name_H-M   'P 1'
#
loop_
_entity.id
_entity.type
_entity.pdbx_description
1 polymer ?
#
loop_
_entity_poly.entity_id
_entity_poly.type
_entity_poly.pdbx_seq_one_letter_code
_entity_poly.pdbx_strand_id
1 'polypeptide(L)' 'MSDATRVMRLMLAACFAYLWVIYLGVAAHQKEWTPRIHRGHRCGLSLFQLGLRLLGHLLKNDLALPANFTLQPESVW' A
#
# COMPACT_ATOMS: atom_id res chain seq x y z
N MET A 1 -22.11 -28.58 4.97
CA MET A 1 -22.21 -27.12 5.18
C MET A 1 -20.81 -26.56 5.02
N SER A 2 -20.61 -25.69 4.05
CA SER A 2 -19.31 -25.05 3.80
C SER A 2 -18.82 -24.38 5.07
N ASP A 3 -17.54 -24.59 5.41
CA ASP A 3 -16.92 -24.11 6.63
C ASP A 3 -16.88 -22.57 6.64
N ALA A 4 -17.94 -21.97 7.22
CA ALA A 4 -18.11 -20.53 7.30
C ALA A 4 -16.92 -19.85 7.99
N THR A 5 -16.25 -20.55 8.91
CA THR A 5 -15.06 -20.06 9.59
C THR A 5 -13.88 -19.92 8.61
N ARG A 6 -13.75 -20.81 7.63
CA ARG A 6 -12.72 -20.68 6.59
C ARG A 6 -12.95 -19.46 5.70
N VAL A 7 -14.19 -19.21 5.30
CA VAL A 7 -14.55 -18.02 4.50
C VAL A 7 -14.30 -16.74 5.30
N MET A 8 -14.72 -16.70 6.57
CA MET A 8 -14.50 -15.57 7.45
C MET A 8 -13.01 -15.23 7.60
N ARG A 9 -12.14 -16.23 7.81
CA ARG A 9 -10.69 -16.02 7.90
C ARG A 9 -10.11 -15.46 6.60
N LEU A 10 -10.56 -15.97 5.46
CA LEU A 10 -10.12 -15.46 4.15
C LEU A 10 -10.56 -14.01 3.95
N MET A 11 -11.80 -13.67 4.31
CA MET A 11 -12.29 -12.29 4.22
C MET A 11 -11.50 -11.35 5.14
N LEU A 12 -11.22 -11.76 6.38
CA LEU A 12 -10.39 -10.97 7.29
C LEU A 12 -8.98 -10.74 6.70
N ALA A 13 -8.34 -11.78 6.18
CA ALA A 13 -7.04 -11.66 5.53
C ALA A 13 -7.08 -10.72 4.31
N ALA A 14 -8.11 -10.83 3.48
CA ALA A 14 -8.31 -9.95 2.33
C ALA A 14 -8.55 -8.49 2.75
N CYS A 15 -9.32 -8.26 3.83
CA CYS A 15 -9.53 -6.93 4.39
C CYS A 15 -8.22 -6.32 4.91
N PHE A 16 -7.41 -7.09 5.64
CA PHE A 16 -6.11 -6.61 6.12
C PHE A 16 -5.15 -6.32 4.97
N ALA A 17 -5.11 -7.19 3.97
CA ALA A 17 -4.30 -6.96 2.76
C ALA A 17 -4.75 -5.69 2.03
N TYR A 18 -6.06 -5.45 1.92
CA TYR A 18 -6.61 -4.25 1.31
C TYR A 18 -6.17 -2.99 2.05
N LEU A 19 -6.34 -2.95 3.38
CA LEU A 19 -5.92 -1.81 4.20
C LEU A 19 -4.40 -1.57 4.13
N TRP A 20 -3.61 -2.64 4.08
CA TRP A 20 -2.16 -2.55 3.89
C TRP A 20 -1.77 -1.96 2.55
N VAL A 21 -2.44 -2.34 1.46
CA VAL A 21 -2.21 -1.74 0.14
C VAL A 21 -2.58 -0.26 0.13
N ILE A 22 -3.66 0.15 0.80
CA ILE A 22 -4.00 1.57 0.94
C ILE A 22 -2.92 2.32 1.72
N TYR A 23 -2.44 1.76 2.83
CA TYR A 23 -1.35 2.34 3.62
C TYR A 23 -0.08 2.52 2.79
N LEU A 24 0.31 1.53 1.97
CA LEU A 24 1.42 1.67 1.04
C LEU A 24 1.20 2.81 0.04
N GLY A 25 -0.02 3.00 -0.44
CA GLY A 25 -0.38 4.13 -1.29
C GLY A 25 -0.14 5.47 -0.60
N VAL A 26 -0.57 5.61 0.66
CA VAL A 26 -0.36 6.84 1.45
C VAL A 26 1.12 7.05 1.74
N ALA A 27 1.86 5.99 2.12
CA ALA A 27 3.30 6.07 2.38
C ALA A 27 4.10 6.45 1.12
N ALA A 28 3.72 5.93 -0.05
CA ALA A 28 4.30 6.32 -1.34
C ALA A 28 4.05 7.80 -1.66
N HIS A 29 2.86 8.29 -1.32
CA HIS A 29 2.46 9.68 -1.53
C HIS A 29 3.22 10.64 -0.58
N GLN A 30 3.31 10.31 0.72
CA GLN A 30 3.96 11.17 1.73
C GLN A 30 5.49 11.21 1.61
N LYS A 31 6.14 10.08 1.31
CA LYS A 31 7.61 10.03 1.20
C LYS A 31 8.14 10.59 -0.12
N GLU A 32 7.31 11.34 -0.86
CA GLU A 32 7.65 11.88 -2.18
C GLU A 32 8.37 10.86 -3.08
N TRP A 33 7.91 9.60 -3.14
CA TRP A 33 8.44 8.66 -4.13
C TRP A 33 7.99 9.03 -5.55
N THR A 34 7.13 10.04 -5.65
CA THR A 34 6.57 10.64 -6.86
C THR A 34 7.60 10.91 -7.96
N PRO A 35 8.83 11.41 -7.70
CA PRO A 35 9.83 11.58 -8.76
C PRO A 35 10.54 10.29 -9.17
N ARG A 36 10.65 9.29 -8.28
CA ARG A 36 11.37 8.02 -8.54
C ARG A 36 10.50 6.94 -9.18
N ILE A 37 9.18 6.99 -8.99
CA ILE A 37 8.22 6.02 -9.56
C ILE A 37 7.27 6.69 -10.59
N HIS A 38 7.33 8.01 -10.76
CA HIS A 38 6.43 8.76 -11.65
C HIS A 38 7.15 9.85 -12.46
N ARG A 39 7.56 9.52 -13.69
CA ARG A 39 7.80 10.53 -14.74
C ARG A 39 6.44 10.94 -15.31
N GLY A 40 5.92 12.06 -14.84
CA GLY A 40 4.84 12.78 -15.52
C GLY A 40 3.48 12.71 -14.82
N HIS A 41 3.09 13.83 -14.25
CA HIS A 41 1.79 14.50 -14.40
C HIS A 41 0.55 13.63 -14.73
N ARG A 42 0.30 12.54 -14.00
CA ARG A 42 -1.03 11.92 -13.93
C ARG A 42 -1.50 11.80 -12.49
N CYS A 43 -2.14 12.88 -12.07
CA CYS A 43 -2.84 13.11 -10.81
C CYS A 43 -4.18 12.31 -10.78
N GLY A 44 -4.15 10.99 -10.98
CA GLY A 44 -5.38 10.20 -11.15
C GLY A 44 -5.30 8.72 -10.76
N LEU A 45 -4.26 8.29 -10.06
CA LEU A 45 -4.18 6.92 -9.54
C LEU A 45 -4.82 6.86 -8.17
N SER A 46 -5.70 5.88 -7.95
CA SER A 46 -6.21 5.63 -6.60
C SER A 46 -5.05 5.24 -5.67
N LEU A 47 -5.17 5.54 -4.38
CA LEU A 47 -4.20 5.10 -3.36
C LEU A 47 -3.92 3.60 -3.45
N PHE A 48 -4.93 2.81 -3.80
CA PHE A 48 -4.78 1.37 -4.02
C PHE A 48 -3.81 1.04 -5.17
N GLN A 49 -3.99 1.67 -6.34
CA GLN A 49 -3.11 1.46 -7.48
C GLN A 49 -1.68 1.96 -7.21
N LEU A 50 -1.55 3.06 -6.48
CA LEU A 50 -0.26 3.59 -6.05
C LEU A 50 0.45 2.62 -5.09
N GLY A 51 -0.28 2.07 -4.10
CA GLY A 51 0.24 1.09 -3.17
C GLY A 51 0.69 -0.20 -3.84
N LEU A 52 -0.08 -0.70 -4.81
CA LEU A 52 0.30 -1.89 -5.59
C LEU A 52 1.56 -1.65 -6.44
N ARG A 53 1.74 -0.44 -6.99
CA ARG A 53 2.96 -0.07 -7.72
C ARG A 53 4.17 0.02 -6.80
N LEU A 54 4.01 0.62 -5.63
CA LEU A 54 5.08 0.64 -4.62
C LEU A 54 5.45 -0.79 -4.22
N LEU A 55 4.46 -1.65 -3.96
CA LEU A 55 4.69 -3.06 -3.64
C LEU A 55 5.50 -3.77 -4.75
N GLY A 56 5.09 -3.61 -6.01
CA GLY A 56 5.83 -4.17 -7.14
C GLY A 56 7.26 -3.65 -7.23
N HIS A 57 7.50 -2.38 -6.90
CA HIS A 57 8.84 -1.80 -6.85
C HIS A 57 9.67 -2.39 -5.71
N LEU A 58 9.11 -2.55 -4.51
CA LEU A 58 9.82 -3.13 -3.37
C LEU A 58 10.23 -4.57 -3.67
N LEU A 59 9.30 -5.39 -4.18
CA LEU A 59 9.56 -6.78 -4.56
C LEU A 59 10.60 -6.90 -5.67
N LYS A 60 10.55 -6.04 -6.68
CA LYS A 60 11.51 -6.05 -7.80
C LYS A 60 12.94 -5.72 -7.36
N ASN A 61 13.10 -4.89 -6.35
CA ASN A 61 14.41 -4.43 -5.87
C ASN A 61 14.83 -5.12 -4.55
N ASP A 62 14.11 -6.17 -4.13
CA ASP A 62 14.34 -6.88 -2.87
C ASP A 62 14.44 -5.94 -1.65
N LEU A 63 13.60 -4.90 -1.65
CA LEU A 63 13.57 -3.90 -0.58
C LEU A 63 12.63 -4.35 0.54
N ALA A 64 12.97 -3.96 1.76
CA ALA A 64 12.18 -4.30 2.94
C ALA A 64 10.72 -3.82 2.82
N LEU A 65 9.79 -4.73 3.07
CA LEU A 65 8.36 -4.42 3.14
C LEU A 65 8.05 -3.76 4.50
N PRO A 66 7.32 -2.64 4.53
CA PRO A 66 6.89 -2.05 5.79
C PRO A 66 5.82 -2.94 6.42
N ALA A 67 6.20 -3.63 7.51
CA ALA A 67 5.31 -4.51 8.27
C ALA A 67 4.41 -3.74 9.26
N ASN A 68 4.75 -2.49 9.59
CA ASN A 68 4.03 -1.64 10.52
C ASN A 68 3.22 -0.55 9.80
N PHE A 69 2.04 -0.26 10.34
CA PHE A 69 1.21 0.87 9.94
C PHE A 69 1.65 2.12 10.72
N THR A 70 2.74 2.74 10.29
CA THR A 70 3.24 3.98 10.92
C THR A 70 3.22 5.09 9.89
N LEU A 71 2.12 5.84 9.87
CA LEU A 71 2.06 7.11 9.15
C LEU A 71 2.80 8.14 10.01
N GLN A 72 3.92 8.67 9.51
CA GLN A 72 4.52 9.82 10.16
C GLN A 72 3.56 11.00 9.99
N PRO A 73 3.22 11.75 11.05
CA PRO A 73 2.48 12.98 10.89
C PRO A 73 3.30 13.93 10.02
N GLU A 74 2.65 14.57 9.05
CA GLU A 74 3.25 15.64 8.25
C GLU A 74 3.81 16.67 9.24
N SER A 75 5.14 16.88 9.20
CA SER A 75 5.78 17.87 10.05
C SER A 75 5.33 19.24 9.57
N VAL A 76 4.39 19.84 10.30
CA VAL A 76 3.94 21.21 10.12
C VAL A 76 5.14 22.12 10.42
N TRP A 77 5.81 22.63 9.39
CA TRP A 77 6.77 23.73 9.45
C TRP A 77 6.43 24.74 8.37
#